data_AF-A0A925W6R6-F1
#
_entry.id   AF-A0A925W6R6-F1
#
_cell.length_a   1.000
_cell.length_b   1.000
_cell.length_c   1.000
_cell.angle_alpha   90.00
_cell.angle_beta   90.00
_cell.angle_gamma   90.00
#
_symmetry.space_group_name_H-M   'P 1'
#
loop_
_entity.id
_entity.type
_entity.pdbx_description
1 polymer ?
#
loop_
_entity_poly.entity_id
_entity_poly.type
_entity_poly.pdbx_seq_one_letter_code
_entity_poly.pdbx_strand_id
1 'polypeptide(L)'
;MTTLENKPVHVTHSVTVDAPADAVYALVADTASWPWTFGPTVHVQVLEPAPAGGGTERLRLWAFANGTVRTWTSRRVLDPVARDVRFA
;
A
#
# COMPACT_ATOMS: atom_id res chain seq x y z
N MET A 1 31.45 -0.98 -22.46
CA MET A 1 30.53 -0.85 -21.31
C MET A 1 29.33 -0.06 -21.78
N THR A 2 28.21 -0.73 -22.05
CA THR A 2 26.98 -0.08 -22.50
C THR A 2 26.14 0.21 -21.27
N THR A 3 25.99 1.48 -20.93
CA THR A 3 25.08 1.93 -19.86
C THR A 3 23.66 1.55 -20.27
N LEU A 4 23.00 0.68 -19.50
CA LEU A 4 21.57 0.41 -19.68
C LEU A 4 20.81 1.67 -19.23
N GLU A 5 20.13 2.34 -20.16
CA GLU A 5 19.16 3.37 -19.82
C GLU A 5 18.00 2.71 -19.06
N ASN A 6 17.86 3.03 -17.77
CA ASN A 6 16.76 2.54 -16.97
C ASN A 6 15.48 3.32 -17.30
N LYS A 7 14.83 2.97 -18.42
CA LYS A 7 13.56 3.56 -18.83
C LYS A 7 12.45 3.11 -17.84
N PRO A 8 11.62 4.03 -17.32
CA PRO A 8 10.54 3.65 -16.42
C PRO A 8 9.56 2.71 -17.13
N VAL A 9 9.26 1.59 -16.48
CA VAL A 9 8.21 0.66 -16.91
C VAL A 9 6.93 1.02 -16.16
N HIS A 10 5.85 1.24 -16.89
CA HIS A 10 4.52 1.44 -16.31
C HIS A 10 3.69 0.18 -16.47
N VAL A 11 3.08 -0.28 -15.39
CA VAL A 11 2.20 -1.46 -15.38
C VAL A 11 0.90 -1.08 -14.69
N THR A 12 -0.23 -1.43 -15.29
CA THR A 12 -1.57 -1.17 -14.75
C THR A 12 -2.32 -2.48 -14.58
N HIS A 13 -2.94 -2.67 -13.42
CA HIS A 13 -3.90 -3.73 -13.16
C HIS A 13 -5.22 -3.10 -12.71
N SER A 14 -6.34 -3.70 -13.10
CA SER A 14 -7.67 -3.23 -12.70
C SER A 14 -8.58 -4.41 -12.36
N VAL A 15 -9.49 -4.18 -11.42
CA VAL A 15 -10.53 -5.12 -11.02
C VAL A 15 -11.77 -4.32 -10.61
N THR A 16 -12.96 -4.85 -10.86
CA THR A 16 -14.22 -4.26 -10.40
C THR A 16 -14.58 -4.83 -9.04
N VAL A 17 -14.96 -3.97 -8.10
CA VAL A 17 -15.41 -4.35 -6.76
C VAL A 17 -16.84 -3.86 -6.59
N ASP A 18 -17.75 -4.75 -6.21
CA ASP A 18 -19.15 -4.42 -5.94
C ASP A 18 -19.31 -3.80 -4.54
N ALA A 19 -18.76 -2.60 -4.38
CA ALA A 19 -18.82 -1.82 -3.14
C ALA A 19 -18.65 -0.32 -3.44
N PRO A 20 -19.11 0.57 -2.54
CA PRO A 20 -18.84 2.00 -2.65
C PRO A 20 -17.34 2.29 -2.68
N ALA A 21 -16.91 3.24 -3.52
CA ALA A 21 -15.51 3.61 -3.66
C ALA A 21 -14.86 4.03 -2.32
N ASP A 22 -15.61 4.71 -1.47
CA ASP A 22 -15.13 5.16 -0.15
C ASP A 22 -14.87 3.97 0.79
N ALA A 23 -15.64 2.89 0.69
CA ALA A 23 -15.44 1.68 1.48
C ALA A 23 -14.17 0.93 1.03
N VAL A 24 -13.95 0.83 -0.28
CA VAL A 24 -12.72 0.23 -0.84
C VAL A 24 -11.50 1.06 -0.46
N TYR A 25 -11.59 2.38 -0.59
CA TYR A 25 -10.51 3.28 -0.18
C TYR A 25 -10.19 3.12 1.31
N ALA A 26 -11.20 3.13 2.19
CA ALA A 26 -11.01 2.97 3.63
C ALA A 26 -10.27 1.66 3.96
N LEU A 27 -10.59 0.57 3.27
CA LEU A 27 -9.95 -0.74 3.45
C LEU A 27 -8.46 -0.71 3.05
N VAL A 28 -8.13 -0.05 1.93
CA VAL A 28 -6.74 0.13 1.49
C VAL A 28 -5.99 1.09 2.41
N ALA A 29 -6.64 2.13 2.91
CA ALA A 29 -6.05 3.10 3.80
C ALA A 29 -5.80 2.55 5.22
N ASP A 30 -6.61 1.62 5.72
CA ASP A 30 -6.45 1.05 7.06
C ASP A 30 -5.45 -0.12 7.09
N THR A 31 -4.16 0.20 7.17
CA THR A 31 -3.10 -0.81 7.19
C THR A 31 -3.08 -1.65 8.46
N ALA A 32 -3.60 -1.16 9.57
CA ALA A 32 -3.66 -1.94 10.80
C ALA A 32 -4.57 -3.18 10.64
N SER A 33 -5.60 -3.10 9.80
CA SER A 33 -6.54 -4.18 9.51
C SER A 33 -6.11 -5.11 8.37
N TRP A 34 -4.98 -4.82 7.69
CA TRP A 34 -4.53 -5.63 6.56
C TRP A 34 -4.30 -7.11 6.85
N PRO A 35 -3.80 -7.56 8.03
CA PRO A 35 -3.66 -8.98 8.32
C PRO A 35 -4.97 -9.79 8.22
N TRP A 36 -6.12 -9.12 8.38
CA TRP A 36 -7.44 -9.74 8.28
C TRP A 36 -8.02 -9.70 6.85
N THR A 37 -7.49 -8.81 6.01
CA THR A 37 -8.09 -8.47 4.72
C THR A 37 -7.24 -8.96 3.55
N PHE A 38 -5.92 -8.77 3.62
CA PHE A 38 -4.99 -9.10 2.56
C PHE A 38 -4.20 -10.34 2.97
N GLY A 39 -4.60 -11.50 2.43
CA GLY A 39 -4.07 -12.82 2.82
C GLY A 39 -2.54 -12.93 2.94
N PRO A 40 -1.72 -12.26 2.11
CA PRO A 40 -0.27 -12.30 2.30
C PRO A 40 0.25 -11.56 3.53
N THR A 41 -0.48 -10.59 4.08
CA THR A 41 -0.02 -9.73 5.18
C THR A 41 -0.05 -10.48 6.51
N VAL A 42 1.10 -10.55 7.17
CA VAL A 42 1.27 -11.18 8.49
C VAL A 42 1.11 -10.15 9.61
N HIS A 43 1.73 -8.98 9.47
CA HIS A 43 1.69 -7.92 10.47
C HIS A 43 1.98 -6.57 9.82
N VAL A 44 1.43 -5.50 10.40
CA VAL A 44 1.78 -4.12 10.07
C VAL A 44 2.10 -3.39 11.36
N GLN A 45 3.22 -2.67 11.36
CA GLN A 45 3.55 -1.70 12.39
C GLN A 45 3.53 -0.30 11.77
N VAL A 46 2.59 0.55 12.20
CA VAL A 46 2.59 1.97 11.83
C VAL A 46 3.72 2.67 12.60
N LEU A 47 4.68 3.22 11.86
CA LEU A 47 5.84 3.93 12.42
C LEU A 47 5.55 5.43 12.58
N GLU A 48 4.89 6.01 11.57
CA GLU A 48 4.41 7.39 11.57
C GLU A 48 3.00 7.39 10.96
N PRO A 49 1.95 7.68 11.74
CA PRO A 49 0.58 7.73 11.22
C PRO A 49 0.36 8.97 10.35
N ALA A 50 -0.52 8.86 9.36
CA ALA A 50 -0.99 10.02 8.60
C ALA A 50 -1.85 10.95 9.49
N PRO A 51 -1.88 12.27 9.20
CA PRO A 51 -2.83 13.18 9.83
C PRO A 51 -4.29 12.82 9.53
N ALA A 52 -5.19 13.33 10.38
CA ALA A 52 -6.62 13.30 10.09
C ALA A 52 -6.89 14.05 8.77
N GLY A 53 -7.55 13.39 7.82
CA GLY A 53 -7.82 13.96 6.49
C GLY A 53 -6.79 13.62 5.42
N GLY A 54 -5.79 12.78 5.71
CA GLY A 54 -4.82 12.30 4.74
C GLY A 54 -3.44 12.96 4.86
N GLY A 55 -2.49 12.46 4.08
CA GLY A 55 -1.09 12.85 4.15
C GLY A 55 -0.15 11.64 4.19
N THR A 56 1.09 11.88 4.61
CA THR A 56 2.14 10.86 4.60
C THR A 56 2.03 9.92 5.79
N GLU A 57 2.12 8.62 5.53
CA GLU A 57 2.26 7.57 6.52
C GLU A 57 3.56 6.78 6.26
N ARG A 58 4.21 6.33 7.34
CA ARG A 58 5.31 5.37 7.28
C ARG A 58 4.95 4.12 8.07
N LEU A 59 5.13 2.95 7.45
CA LEU A 59 4.83 1.66 8.06
C LEU A 59 5.96 0.66 7.82
N ARG A 60 6.04 -0.34 8.69
CA ARG A 60 6.77 -1.59 8.45
C ARG A 60 5.76 -2.70 8.21
N LEU A 61 5.94 -3.42 7.11
CA LEU A 61 5.08 -4.53 6.71
C LEU A 61 5.83 -5.85 6.88
N TRP A 62 5.11 -6.89 7.28
CA TRP A 62 5.54 -8.28 7.18
C TRP A 62 4.51 -9.02 6.33
N ALA A 63 4.97 -9.71 5.29
CA ALA A 63 4.09 -10.46 4.41
C ALA A 63 4.78 -11.70 3.84
N PHE A 64 3.99 -12.72 3.52
CA PHE A 64 4.46 -13.86 2.75
C PHE A 64 4.77 -13.45 1.31
N ALA A 65 5.98 -13.78 0.87
CA ALA A 65 6.41 -13.67 -0.51
C ALA A 65 7.15 -14.96 -0.90
N ASN A 66 6.58 -15.71 -1.84
CA ASN A 66 7.08 -17.02 -2.29
C ASN A 66 7.30 -17.99 -1.10
N GLY A 67 6.33 -18.07 -0.18
CA GLY A 67 6.36 -18.98 0.96
C GLY A 67 7.20 -18.52 2.17
N THR A 68 7.94 -17.42 2.06
CA THR A 68 8.77 -16.89 3.15
C THR A 68 8.25 -15.54 3.62
N VAL A 69 8.27 -15.30 4.93
CA VAL A 69 7.96 -13.98 5.49
C VAL A 69 9.09 -13.01 5.16
N ARG A 70 8.74 -11.90 4.52
CA ARG A 70 9.64 -10.77 4.26
C ARG A 70 9.16 -9.54 5.02
N THR A 71 10.10 -8.65 5.33
CA THR A 71 9.79 -7.36 5.94
C THR A 71 10.44 -6.20 5.20
N TRP A 72 9.71 -5.09 5.12
CA TRP A 72 10.19 -3.85 4.54
C TRP A 72 9.49 -2.65 5.16
N THR A 73 10.07 -1.48 4.98
CA THR A 73 9.45 -0.20 5.33
C THR A 73 8.89 0.43 4.06
N SER A 74 7.69 0.97 4.14
CA SER A 74 7.06 1.72 3.06
C SER A 74 6.68 3.12 3.55
N ARG A 75 6.77 4.08 2.64
CA ARG A 75 6.17 5.41 2.79
C ARG A 75 5.04 5.52 1.77
N ARG A 76 3.88 5.97 2.22
CA ARG A 76 2.73 6.22 1.35
C ARG A 76 2.07 7.56 1.65
N VAL A 77 1.41 8.13 0.65
CA VAL A 77 0.61 9.36 0.76
C VAL A 77 -0.84 8.99 0.51
N LEU A 78 -1.70 9.32 1.47
CA LEU A 78 -3.13 9.08 1.47
C LEU A 78 -3.88 10.35 1.05
N ASP A 79 -4.72 10.27 0.03
CA ASP A 79 -5.63 11.33 -0.38
C ASP A 79 -7.08 10.80 -0.36
N PRO A 80 -7.83 11.04 0.73
CA PRO A 80 -9.19 10.52 0.86
C PRO A 80 -10.20 11.20 -0.05
N VAL A 81 -9.91 12.40 -0.56
CA VAL A 81 -10.82 13.13 -1.45
C VAL A 81 -10.68 12.58 -2.87
N ALA A 82 -9.45 12.41 -3.34
CA ALA A 82 -9.17 11.79 -4.64
C ALA A 82 -9.37 10.27 -4.63
N ARG A 83 -9.33 9.64 -3.45
CA ARG A 83 -9.25 8.18 -3.22
C ARG A 83 -7.98 7.56 -3.81
N ASP A 84 -6.88 8.29 -3.68
CA ASP A 84 -5.56 7.89 -4.16
C ASP A 84 -4.66 7.46 -3.00
N VAL A 85 -3.86 6.41 -3.25
CA VAL A 85 -2.73 6.03 -2.39
C VAL A 85 -1.47 5.96 -3.25
N ARG A 86 -0.49 6.80 -2.94
CA ARG A 86 0.80 6.83 -3.66
C ARG A 86 1.89 6.25 -2.78
N PHE A 87 2.70 5.35 -3.33
CA PHE A 87 3.86 4.77 -2.65
C PHE A 87 5.14 5.39 -3.21
N ALA A 88 6.15 5.59 -2.34
CA ALA A 88 7.46 6.15 -2.69
C ALA A 88 8.58 5.13 -2.45
#